data_AF-A0A919I8N4-F1
#
_entry.id   AF-A0A919I8N4-F1
#
_cell.length_a   1.000
_cell.length_b   1.000
_cell.length_c   1.000
_cell.angle_alpha   90.00
_cell.angle_beta   90.00
_cell.angle_gamma   90.00
#
_symmetry.space_group_name_H-M   'P 1'
#
loop_
_entity.id
_entity.type
_entity.pdbx_description
1 polymer ?
#
loop_
_entity_poly.entity_id
_entity_poly.type
_entity_poly.pdbx_seq_one_letter_code
_entity_poly.pdbx_strand_id
1 'polypeptide(L)'
;MNLISSSHLVNLPRESDLCIFLIREELKSWKFFNYLRQTDLDGSMYQMDLSEAILSLVGITDPADEVYDFYYDLIEKHSTEMKPGSMDITRRAMMVWGELVGRG
;
A
#
# COMPACT_ATOMS: atom_id res chain seq x y z
N MET A 1 13.29 -37.33 27.50
CA MET A 1 12.20 -37.96 26.73
C MET A 1 11.70 -36.89 25.76
N ASN A 2 12.04 -37.03 24.48
CA ASN A 2 11.57 -36.16 23.41
C ASN A 2 10.09 -36.42 23.14
N LEU A 3 9.30 -35.37 22.90
CA LEU A 3 8.32 -35.37 21.83
C LEU A 3 8.24 -33.96 21.23
N ILE A 4 8.68 -33.90 19.98
CA ILE A 4 8.65 -32.75 19.07
C ILE A 4 7.18 -32.45 18.74
N SER A 5 6.81 -31.17 18.75
CA SER A 5 5.81 -30.65 17.81
C SER A 5 6.37 -29.41 17.16
N SER A 6 7.20 -29.62 16.14
CA SER A 6 7.53 -28.63 15.13
C SER A 6 6.29 -28.41 14.27
N SER A 7 5.31 -27.67 14.76
CA SER A 7 4.39 -26.97 13.86
C SER A 7 5.21 -25.84 13.25
N HIS A 8 5.28 -25.81 11.92
CA HIS A 8 5.84 -24.67 11.20
C HIS A 8 5.01 -23.43 11.56
N LEU A 9 5.40 -22.73 12.61
CA LEU A 9 4.90 -21.40 12.92
C LEU A 9 5.34 -20.53 11.75
N VAL A 10 4.42 -20.28 10.83
CA VAL A 10 4.58 -19.24 9.83
C VAL A 10 4.93 -17.98 10.61
N ASN A 11 6.14 -17.47 10.42
CA ASN A 11 6.52 -16.16 10.96
C ASN A 11 5.61 -15.16 10.24
N LEU A 12 4.53 -14.74 10.90
CA LEU A 12 3.67 -13.70 10.38
C LEU A 12 4.53 -12.45 10.25
N PRO A 13 4.53 -11.78 9.08
CA PRO A 13 5.20 -10.51 8.94
C PRO A 13 4.71 -9.55 10.02
N ARG A 14 5.59 -8.67 10.51
CA ARG A 14 5.15 -7.59 11.41
C ARG A 14 4.07 -6.79 10.70
N GLU A 15 3.12 -6.23 11.43
CA GLU A 15 2.03 -5.42 10.85
C GLU A 15 2.58 -4.32 9.93
N SER A 16 3.73 -3.74 10.28
CA SER A 16 4.48 -2.80 9.44
C SER A 16 4.91 -3.39 8.10
N ASP A 17 5.41 -4.63 8.09
CA ASP A 17 5.88 -5.29 6.87
C ASP A 17 4.70 -5.62 5.94
N LEU A 18 3.58 -6.04 6.53
CA LEU A 18 2.34 -6.25 5.80
C LEU A 18 1.79 -4.93 5.23
N CYS A 19 1.75 -3.88 6.05
CA CYS A 19 1.27 -2.56 5.63
C CYS A 19 2.12 -2.00 4.48
N ILE A 20 3.46 -2.04 4.59
CA ILE A 20 4.38 -1.63 3.53
C ILE A 20 4.17 -2.47 2.27
N PHE A 21 3.93 -3.78 2.41
CA PHE A 21 3.61 -4.64 1.26
C PHE A 21 2.32 -4.20 0.57
N LEU A 22 1.24 -3.95 1.32
CA LEU A 22 -0.05 -3.53 0.74
C LEU A 22 0.08 -2.16 0.05
N ILE A 23 0.73 -1.19 0.69
CA ILE A 23 1.03 0.12 0.09
C ILE A 23 1.79 -0.06 -1.22
N ARG A 24 2.75 -0.97 -1.26
CA ARG A 24 3.53 -1.26 -2.47
C ARG A 24 2.64 -1.79 -3.60
N GLU A 25 1.71 -2.71 -3.31
CA GLU A 25 0.81 -3.24 -4.33
C GLU A 25 -0.20 -2.18 -4.80
N GLU A 26 -0.68 -1.32 -3.91
CA GLU A 26 -1.54 -0.19 -4.26
C GLU A 26 -0.83 0.83 -5.16
N LEU A 27 0.43 1.19 -4.85
CA LEU A 27 1.25 2.05 -5.73
C LEU A 27 1.44 1.45 -7.14
N LYS A 28 1.54 0.13 -7.29
CA LYS A 28 1.60 -0.52 -8.62
C LYS A 28 0.27 -0.35 -9.36
N SER A 29 -0.83 -0.62 -8.66
CA SER A 29 -2.18 -0.46 -9.19
C SER A 29 -2.36 0.97 -9.72
N TRP A 30 -2.12 1.97 -8.87
CA TRP A 30 -2.23 3.38 -9.24
C TRP A 30 -1.34 3.77 -10.41
N LYS A 31 -0.07 3.34 -10.42
CA LYS A 31 0.83 3.62 -11.55
C LYS A 31 0.34 3.00 -12.86
N PHE A 32 -0.14 1.75 -12.81
CA PHE A 32 -0.66 1.06 -13.98
C PHE A 32 -1.90 1.78 -14.54
N PHE A 33 -2.86 2.12 -13.68
CA PHE A 33 -4.06 2.84 -14.09
C PHE A 33 -3.78 4.29 -14.52
N ASN A 34 -2.79 4.96 -13.92
CA ASN A 34 -2.29 6.25 -14.40
C ASN A 34 -1.77 6.14 -15.85
N TYR A 35 -1.03 5.08 -16.16
CA TYR A 35 -0.56 4.84 -17.53
C TYR A 35 -1.71 4.54 -18.52
N LEU A 36 -2.72 3.77 -18.09
CA LEU A 36 -3.92 3.54 -18.91
C LEU A 36 -4.66 4.86 -19.19
N ARG A 37 -4.87 5.70 -18.17
CA ARG A 37 -5.46 7.05 -18.32
C ARG A 37 -4.67 7.93 -19.29
N GLN A 38 -3.35 7.93 -19.19
CA GLN A 38 -2.49 8.70 -20.11
C GLN A 38 -2.51 8.21 -21.56
N THR A 39 -3.02 7.00 -21.80
CA THR A 39 -3.11 6.40 -23.14
C THR A 39 -4.54 6.30 -23.67
N ASP A 40 -5.50 6.94 -23.00
CA ASP A 40 -6.94 6.85 -23.29
C ASP A 40 -7.46 5.39 -23.32
N LEU A 41 -6.83 4.50 -22.53
CA LEU A 41 -7.20 3.09 -22.35
C LEU A 41 -7.89 2.84 -21.00
N ASP A 42 -8.46 3.87 -20.39
CA ASP A 42 -9.01 3.88 -19.02
C ASP A 42 -10.45 3.38 -18.91
N GLY A 43 -10.94 2.59 -19.86
CA GLY A 43 -12.28 1.99 -19.81
C GLY A 43 -12.51 0.96 -18.68
N SER A 44 -11.53 0.74 -17.80
CA SER A 44 -11.61 -0.21 -16.69
C SER A 44 -11.98 0.49 -15.39
N MET A 45 -13.09 0.07 -14.77
CA MET A 45 -13.57 0.58 -13.47
C MET A 45 -13.02 -0.20 -12.26
N TYR A 46 -12.12 -1.17 -12.47
CA TYR A 46 -11.72 -2.15 -11.45
C TYR A 46 -10.31 -1.89 -10.90
N GLN A 47 -10.00 -0.64 -10.56
CA GLN A 47 -8.77 -0.33 -9.83
C GLN A 47 -8.86 -0.93 -8.42
N MET A 48 -7.85 -1.69 -8.01
CA MET A 48 -7.78 -2.24 -6.66
C MET A 48 -7.62 -1.09 -5.66
N ASP A 49 -8.46 -1.09 -4.63
CA ASP A 49 -8.42 -0.19 -3.48
C ASP A 49 -8.06 -1.01 -2.23
N LEU A 50 -6.93 -0.70 -1.58
CA LEU A 50 -6.49 -1.34 -0.34
C LEU A 50 -6.47 -0.35 0.83
N SER A 51 -7.06 0.84 0.66
CA SER A 51 -7.04 1.94 1.63
C SER A 51 -7.55 1.50 3.01
N GLU A 52 -8.71 0.85 3.09
CA GLU A 52 -9.31 0.40 4.36
C GLU A 52 -8.37 -0.55 5.12
N ALA A 53 -7.75 -1.51 4.41
CA ALA A 53 -6.81 -2.46 5.02
C ALA A 53 -5.53 -1.76 5.51
N ILE A 54 -5.00 -0.83 4.72
CA ILE A 54 -3.77 -0.08 5.06
C ILE A 54 -4.01 0.86 6.24
N LEU A 55 -5.12 1.60 6.23
CA LEU A 55 -5.53 2.52 7.30
C LEU A 55 -5.77 1.76 8.61
N SER A 56 -6.43 0.61 8.55
CA SER A 56 -6.63 -0.26 9.72
C SER A 56 -5.30 -0.76 10.29
N LEU A 57 -4.35 -1.17 9.44
CA LEU A 57 -3.01 -1.62 9.87
C LEU A 57 -2.14 -0.50 10.48
N VAL A 58 -2.46 0.77 10.25
CA VAL A 58 -1.82 1.90 10.94
C VAL A 58 -2.62 2.41 12.14
N GLY A 59 -3.70 1.71 12.52
CA GLY A 59 -4.50 2.00 13.71
C GLY A 59 -5.69 2.94 13.48
N ILE A 60 -6.05 3.23 12.22
CA ILE A 60 -7.17 4.08 11.86
C ILE A 60 -8.35 3.20 11.44
N THR A 61 -9.28 2.94 12.38
CA THR A 61 -10.38 1.97 12.18
C THR A 61 -11.73 2.59 11.84
N ASP A 62 -11.84 3.92 11.81
CA ASP A 62 -13.02 4.68 11.37
C ASP A 62 -12.57 6.00 10.72
N PRO A 63 -11.86 5.92 9.57
CA PRO A 63 -11.36 7.11 8.89
C PRO A 63 -12.50 7.99 8.39
N ALA A 64 -12.47 9.27 8.78
CA ALA A 64 -13.29 10.30 8.13
C ALA A 64 -12.87 10.48 6.67
N ASP A 65 -13.75 11.04 5.83
CA ASP A 65 -13.48 11.29 4.40
C ASP A 65 -12.16 12.04 4.17
N GLU A 66 -11.83 13.01 5.03
CA GLU A 66 -10.57 13.79 4.98
C GLU A 66 -9.30 12.92 5.16
N VAL A 67 -9.42 11.78 5.83
CA VAL A 67 -8.33 10.81 5.99
C VAL A 67 -8.13 10.02 4.70
N TYR A 68 -9.23 9.64 4.04
CA TYR A 68 -9.19 9.01 2.73
C TYR A 68 -8.63 9.95 1.67
N ASP A 69 -9.10 11.19 1.63
CA ASP A 69 -8.60 12.20 0.68
C ASP A 69 -7.09 12.37 0.81
N PHE A 70 -6.59 12.54 2.04
CA PHE A 70 -5.15 12.59 2.28
C PHE A 70 -4.42 11.32 1.83
N TYR A 71 -4.98 10.16 2.13
CA TYR A 71 -4.38 8.88 1.77
C TYR A 71 -4.28 8.75 0.24
N TYR A 72 -5.34 9.08 -0.49
CA TYR A 72 -5.37 9.01 -1.94
C TYR A 72 -4.44 10.05 -2.57
N ASP A 73 -4.38 11.29 -2.06
CA ASP A 73 -3.41 12.30 -2.49
C ASP A 73 -1.97 11.79 -2.32
N LEU A 74 -1.70 11.13 -1.19
CA LEU A 74 -0.39 10.59 -0.88
C LEU A 74 0.00 9.46 -1.85
N ILE A 75 -0.92 8.53 -2.12
CA ILE A 75 -0.70 7.45 -3.09
C ILE A 75 -0.55 7.99 -4.51
N GLU A 76 -1.38 8.96 -4.92
CA GLU A 76 -1.31 9.57 -6.25
C GLU A 76 0.06 10.24 -6.47
N LYS A 77 0.48 11.08 -5.51
CA LYS A 77 1.79 11.74 -5.52
C LYS A 77 2.92 10.74 -5.69
N HIS A 78 2.99 9.72 -4.82
CA HIS A 78 4.09 8.76 -4.84
C HIS A 78 4.04 7.84 -6.07
N SER A 79 2.85 7.50 -6.59
CA SER A 79 2.72 6.66 -7.80
C SER A 79 3.15 7.40 -9.08
N THR A 80 2.90 8.72 -9.15
CA THR A 80 3.20 9.55 -10.32
C THR A 80 4.70 9.86 -10.43
N GLU A 81 5.38 10.02 -9.31
CA GLU A 81 6.83 10.28 -9.29
C GLU A 81 7.69 9.04 -9.62
N MET A 82 7.09 7.85 -9.75
CA MET A 82 7.82 6.61 -10.01
C MET A 82 8.27 6.48 -11.47
N LYS A 83 9.58 6.39 -11.69
CA LYS A 83 10.14 6.12 -13.03
C LYS A 83 9.90 4.65 -13.48
N PRO A 84 9.65 4.39 -14.78
CA PRO A 84 9.59 3.02 -15.32
C PRO A 84 10.87 2.23 -15.02
N GLY A 85 10.74 0.95 -14.67
CA GLY A 85 11.88 0.05 -14.41
C GLY A 85 12.70 0.34 -13.13
N SER A 86 12.27 1.29 -12.30
CA SER A 86 12.98 1.61 -11.06
C SER A 86 12.66 0.63 -9.93
N MET A 87 13.67 0.23 -9.16
CA MET A 87 13.51 -0.47 -7.86
C MET A 87 12.91 0.44 -6.77
N ASP A 88 12.39 1.61 -7.14
CA ASP A 88 12.00 2.69 -6.23
C ASP A 88 10.69 2.42 -5.49
N ILE A 89 9.89 1.44 -5.92
CA ILE A 89 8.56 1.22 -5.34
C ILE A 89 8.59 0.85 -3.86
N THR A 90 9.57 0.06 -3.42
CA THR A 90 9.69 -0.31 -2.01
C THR A 90 10.08 0.90 -1.17
N ARG A 91 10.96 1.77 -1.68
CA ARG A 91 11.35 3.01 -1.01
C ARG A 91 10.16 3.97 -0.90
N ARG A 92 9.38 4.11 -1.98
CA ARG A 92 8.15 4.91 -2.00
C ARG A 92 7.11 4.39 -1.02
N ALA A 93 6.92 3.07 -0.97
CA ALA A 93 6.02 2.46 0.00
C ALA A 93 6.44 2.73 1.45
N MET A 94 7.74 2.69 1.76
CA MET A 94 8.27 3.07 3.08
C MET A 94 8.05 4.56 3.40
N MET A 95 8.14 5.45 2.40
CA MET A 95 7.84 6.88 2.57
C MET A 95 6.37 7.10 2.91
N VAL A 96 5.46 6.51 2.14
CA VAL A 96 4.01 6.56 2.40
C VAL A 96 3.70 6.02 3.81
N TRP A 97 4.27 4.87 4.18
CA TRP A 97 4.09 4.30 5.51
C TRP A 97 4.57 5.25 6.62
N GLY A 98 5.74 5.87 6.45
CA GLY A 98 6.28 6.84 7.40
C GLY A 98 5.42 8.10 7.53
N GLU A 99 4.84 8.58 6.42
CA GLU A 99 3.92 9.73 6.41
C GLU A 99 2.57 9.39 7.09
N LEU A 100 2.07 8.16 6.92
CA LEU A 100 0.85 7.68 7.58
C LEU A 100 1.04 7.52 9.09
N VAL A 101 2.13 6.86 9.51
CA VAL A 101 2.45 6.66 10.94
C VAL A 101 2.75 7.98 11.63
N GLY A 102 3.28 8.99 10.93
CA GLY A 102 3.48 10.33 11.49
C GLY A 102 2.19 11.12 11.75
N ARG A 103 1.04 10.62 11.29
CA ARG A 103 -0.27 11.30 11.37
C ARG A 103 -1.25 10.60 12.33
N GLY A 104 -1.03 9.33 12.64
CA GLY A 104 -1.74 8.56 13.68
C GLY A 104 -1.14 8.78 15.07
#